data_AF-A0A9N9N351-F1
#
_entry.id   AF-A0A9N9N351-F1
#
_cell.length_a   1.000
_cell.length_b   1.000
_cell.length_c   1.000
_cell.angle_alpha   90.00
_cell.angle_beta   90.00
_cell.angle_gamma   90.00
#
_symmetry.space_group_name_H-M   'P 1'
#
loop_
_entity.id
_entity.type
_entity.pdbx_description
1 polymer ?
#
loop_
_entity_poly.entity_id
_entity_poly.type
_entity_poly.pdbx_seq_one_letter_code
_entity_poly.pdbx_strand_id
1 'polypeptide(L)'
;MASSTMFTLFWGGDVFAPNSLYDGVNIKEFLQEKYVNCYKHLASRIQHLEAVMGFELMNEPHPGYIGLSDFNRYDAGATLVFGDSPSALQSFALGDGLTQEIEVWIRSWPFPTRKHSTRLVNEEGVSAWIDGECIWKKHGVWDVDSKTGKPRVLNANYFKKHPKTGENVNFYKDFYLPFIRRYSEAIQSVKSDYLSFVEPIPNEPPPTWTSSDHHENIVYAPHWYDLESLFKKAFNGRITHDVQRLTRGPQHIVSATYFGISGAKKNYFGQVRNIVKNGLKNAGEKPCVIGECGIPMDINDRKAFETGDYTHHINFLDAVLSAMEKNLVNFTLWNYNPSNDNAHGDHWYGEDFSIFSPLPSKPVVSENSRMQKELSIKTSMLKDQQNTEVCAECTTTSPTSPFNLNSWEFMDQENHYDPSHHAGGRVLDAVLRPYAAKFPGIPQTMTFNLETKEFIFKFTNFPSSQPINSDFSNIVAPEVEIFIPNYHYRKSGLDIRVSDGDWRYVRSGQTLYWRVKDWSTEGLVHSLRIRVVDNTNHKIMPTSGSVNFSDVSKSTFDSNEFKHYNTSVILVLVVTLFLAMCSPTEIMFWAMGKDI
;
A
#
# COMPACT_ATOMS: atom_id res chain seq x y z
N MET A 1 20.40 -16.14 -0.66
CA MET A 1 20.23 -17.59 -0.94
C MET A 1 18.95 -18.18 -0.34
N ALA A 2 18.79 -18.23 1.00
CA ALA A 2 17.72 -18.99 1.67
C ALA A 2 16.32 -18.66 1.16
N SER A 3 15.93 -17.38 1.16
CA SER A 3 14.60 -16.95 0.70
C SER A 3 14.35 -17.33 -0.76
N SER A 4 15.30 -17.06 -1.65
CA SER A 4 15.20 -17.43 -3.07
C SER A 4 15.07 -18.94 -3.26
N THR A 5 15.81 -19.74 -2.48
CA THR A 5 15.69 -21.20 -2.51
C THR A 5 14.30 -21.65 -2.06
N MET A 6 13.82 -21.15 -0.92
CA MET A 6 12.51 -21.54 -0.38
C MET A 6 11.36 -21.17 -1.30
N PHE A 7 11.40 -19.99 -1.92
CA PHE A 7 10.42 -19.63 -2.94
C PHE A 7 10.47 -20.56 -4.15
N THR A 8 11.65 -20.89 -4.69
CA THR A 8 11.76 -21.84 -5.81
C THR A 8 11.18 -23.20 -5.44
N LEU A 9 11.43 -23.70 -4.23
CA LEU A 9 10.89 -24.99 -3.77
C LEU A 9 9.38 -24.93 -3.57
N PHE A 10 8.86 -23.86 -2.97
CA PHE A 10 7.42 -23.66 -2.75
C PHE A 10 6.65 -23.59 -4.06
N TRP A 11 7.18 -22.89 -5.07
CA TRP A 11 6.49 -22.70 -6.34
C TRP A 11 6.70 -23.87 -7.32
N GLY A 12 7.95 -24.30 -7.50
CA GLY A 12 8.35 -25.21 -8.57
C GLY A 12 9.29 -26.32 -8.11
N GLY A 13 9.20 -26.76 -6.85
CA GLY A 13 10.04 -27.84 -6.31
C GLY A 13 9.88 -29.18 -7.03
N ASP A 14 8.72 -29.47 -7.63
CA ASP A 14 8.50 -30.65 -8.47
C ASP A 14 9.19 -30.55 -9.84
N VAL A 15 9.43 -29.32 -10.32
CA VAL A 15 10.08 -29.03 -11.60
C VAL A 15 11.60 -28.92 -11.44
N PHE A 16 12.06 -28.13 -10.48
CA PHE A 16 13.47 -27.77 -10.29
C PHE A 16 14.16 -28.52 -9.15
N ALA A 17 13.43 -29.30 -8.36
CA ALA A 17 14.00 -30.12 -7.31
C ALA A 17 13.28 -31.47 -7.18
N PRO A 18 13.08 -32.23 -8.28
CA PRO A 18 12.16 -33.38 -8.30
C PRO A 18 12.48 -34.46 -7.27
N ASN A 19 13.77 -34.64 -6.96
CA ASN A 19 14.26 -35.62 -5.98
C ASN A 19 14.25 -35.13 -4.53
N SER A 20 13.82 -33.89 -4.28
CA SER A 20 13.73 -33.33 -2.93
C SER A 20 12.40 -33.70 -2.31
N LEU A 21 12.43 -34.72 -1.44
CA LEU A 21 11.25 -35.30 -0.81
C LEU A 21 11.24 -35.05 0.70
N TYR A 22 10.04 -34.89 1.26
CA TYR A 22 9.77 -34.92 2.69
C TYR A 22 8.69 -35.99 2.94
N ASP A 23 8.99 -36.99 3.77
CA ASP A 23 8.12 -38.17 4.00
C ASP A 23 7.62 -38.84 2.71
N GLY A 24 8.48 -38.92 1.69
CA GLY A 24 8.16 -39.52 0.39
C GLY A 24 7.35 -38.64 -0.57
N VAL A 25 6.95 -37.43 -0.14
CA VAL A 25 6.21 -36.45 -0.96
C VAL A 25 7.17 -35.39 -1.47
N ASN A 26 7.00 -34.92 -2.72
CA ASN A 26 7.82 -33.82 -3.22
C ASN A 26 7.64 -32.56 -2.37
N ILE A 27 8.74 -31.86 -2.12
CA ILE A 27 8.76 -30.72 -1.21
C ILE A 27 7.77 -29.60 -1.58
N LYS A 28 7.51 -29.36 -2.88
CA LYS A 28 6.49 -28.39 -3.31
C LYS A 28 5.12 -28.81 -2.81
N GLU A 29 4.74 -30.06 -3.06
CA GLU A 29 3.43 -30.58 -2.70
C GLU A 29 3.23 -30.53 -1.18
N PHE A 30 4.24 -30.96 -0.43
CA PHE A 30 4.24 -30.85 1.02
C PHE A 30 4.02 -29.39 1.49
N LEU A 31 4.84 -28.45 1.01
CA LEU A 31 4.77 -27.06 1.44
C LEU A 31 3.43 -26.40 1.07
N GLN A 32 2.98 -26.56 -0.17
CA GLN A 32 1.71 -25.99 -0.63
C GLN A 32 0.51 -26.62 0.08
N GLU A 33 0.51 -27.93 0.30
CA GLU A 33 -0.56 -28.61 1.04
C GLU A 33 -0.65 -28.09 2.48
N LYS A 34 0.49 -27.98 3.19
CA LYS A 34 0.50 -27.44 4.57
C LYS A 34 0.07 -25.97 4.61
N TYR A 35 0.52 -25.16 3.67
CA TYR A 35 0.11 -23.77 3.57
C TYR A 35 -1.40 -23.63 3.38
N VAL A 36 -1.95 -24.30 2.37
CA VAL A 36 -3.39 -24.25 2.05
C VAL A 36 -4.23 -24.81 3.20
N ASN A 37 -3.83 -25.93 3.80
CA ASN A 37 -4.55 -26.52 4.93
C ASN A 37 -4.50 -25.65 6.19
N CYS A 38 -3.42 -24.90 6.42
CA CYS A 38 -3.33 -23.94 7.52
C CYS A 38 -4.40 -22.86 7.40
N TYR A 39 -4.48 -22.19 6.24
CA TYR A 39 -5.47 -21.16 5.99
C TYR A 39 -6.90 -21.70 5.93
N LYS A 40 -7.11 -22.88 5.33
CA LYS A 40 -8.42 -23.55 5.34
C LYS A 40 -8.88 -23.87 6.77
N HIS A 41 -7.96 -24.31 7.63
CA HIS A 41 -8.26 -24.54 9.04
C HIS A 41 -8.66 -23.23 9.73
N LEU A 42 -7.87 -22.16 9.58
CA LEU A 42 -8.18 -20.84 10.11
C LEU A 42 -9.57 -20.37 9.66
N ALA A 43 -9.85 -20.42 8.36
CA ALA A 43 -11.13 -20.04 7.76
C ALA A 43 -12.30 -20.82 8.38
N SER A 44 -12.14 -22.12 8.58
CA SER A 44 -13.16 -22.98 9.21
C SER A 44 -13.41 -22.60 10.67
N ARG A 45 -12.37 -22.19 11.40
CA ARG A 45 -12.49 -21.79 12.82
C ARG A 45 -13.23 -20.47 13.01
N ILE A 46 -13.09 -19.56 12.04
CA ILE A 46 -13.64 -18.20 12.13
C ILE A 46 -14.86 -17.96 11.23
N GLN A 47 -15.41 -19.00 10.60
CA GLN A 47 -16.55 -18.89 9.66
C GLN A 47 -17.84 -18.28 10.20
N HIS A 48 -18.00 -18.26 11.52
CA HIS A 48 -19.15 -17.68 12.20
C HIS A 48 -19.02 -16.15 12.37
N LEU A 49 -17.86 -15.57 12.08
CA LEU A 49 -17.62 -14.13 12.18
C LEU A 49 -17.98 -13.46 10.86
N GLU A 50 -19.12 -12.76 10.83
CA GLU A 50 -19.60 -12.02 9.65
C GLU A 50 -18.61 -10.93 9.17
N ALA A 51 -17.77 -10.42 10.08
CA ALA A 51 -16.77 -9.39 9.76
C ALA A 51 -15.60 -9.89 8.91
N VAL A 52 -15.39 -11.21 8.83
CA VAL A 52 -14.30 -11.79 8.03
C VAL A 52 -14.76 -11.89 6.58
N MET A 53 -14.24 -11.01 5.73
CA MET A 53 -14.60 -10.97 4.30
C MET A 53 -13.87 -12.03 3.48
N GLY A 54 -12.67 -12.44 3.90
CA GLY A 54 -11.82 -13.29 3.08
C GLY A 54 -10.37 -13.36 3.57
N PHE A 55 -9.50 -13.90 2.72
CA PHE A 55 -8.09 -14.16 3.04
C PHE A 55 -7.19 -13.76 1.90
N GLU A 56 -6.07 -13.11 2.22
CA GLU A 56 -4.99 -12.86 1.28
C GLU A 56 -4.13 -14.10 1.11
N LEU A 57 -3.73 -14.39 -0.13
CA LEU A 57 -3.04 -15.61 -0.48
C LEU A 57 -1.63 -15.66 0.08
N MET A 58 -0.86 -14.60 -0.10
CA MET A 58 0.54 -14.43 0.34
C MET A 58 0.83 -12.94 0.27
N ASN A 59 1.78 -12.49 1.08
CA ASN A 59 2.34 -11.14 1.05
C ASN A 59 3.66 -11.12 0.26
N GLU A 60 3.81 -10.12 -0.60
CA GLU A 60 4.82 -9.89 -1.63
C GLU A 60 5.44 -11.18 -2.23
N PRO A 61 4.72 -11.95 -3.08
CA PRO A 61 5.25 -13.19 -3.64
C PRO A 61 6.49 -12.90 -4.49
N HIS A 62 7.47 -13.81 -4.40
CA HIS A 62 8.69 -13.74 -5.19
C HIS A 62 8.93 -15.06 -5.93
N PRO A 63 9.40 -15.05 -7.20
CA PRO A 63 9.61 -16.28 -7.99
C PRO A 63 10.81 -17.12 -7.53
N GLY A 64 11.59 -16.61 -6.57
CA GLY A 64 12.84 -17.21 -6.15
C GLY A 64 13.87 -17.14 -7.27
N TYR A 65 14.33 -18.30 -7.72
CA TYR A 65 15.22 -18.45 -8.88
C TYR A 65 14.48 -18.78 -10.18
N ILE A 66 13.17 -19.03 -10.14
CA ILE A 66 12.39 -19.39 -11.34
C ILE A 66 12.47 -18.26 -12.36
N GLY A 67 12.90 -18.58 -13.59
CA GLY A 67 13.12 -17.60 -14.65
C GLY A 67 14.46 -16.88 -14.60
N LEU A 68 15.37 -17.23 -13.67
CA LEU A 68 16.70 -16.61 -13.57
C LEU A 68 17.45 -16.69 -14.92
N SER A 69 17.85 -15.52 -15.43
CA SER A 69 18.46 -15.37 -16.75
C SER A 69 19.99 -15.50 -16.74
N ASP A 70 20.63 -15.12 -15.64
CA ASP A 70 22.08 -15.15 -15.45
C ASP A 70 22.42 -15.44 -13.98
N PHE A 71 23.36 -16.36 -13.74
CA PHE A 71 23.77 -16.76 -12.40
C PHE A 71 24.79 -15.79 -11.77
N ASN A 72 25.45 -14.96 -12.59
CA ASN A 72 26.52 -14.07 -12.16
C ASN A 72 26.04 -12.64 -11.90
N ARG A 73 24.81 -12.30 -12.32
CA ARG A 73 24.22 -10.96 -12.14
C ARG A 73 22.70 -11.06 -12.15
N TYR A 74 22.07 -10.21 -11.34
CA TYR A 74 20.64 -9.95 -11.44
C TYR A 74 20.37 -8.84 -12.45
N ASP A 75 19.14 -8.80 -12.98
CA ASP A 75 18.70 -7.69 -13.82
C ASP A 75 18.44 -6.46 -12.93
N ALA A 76 19.32 -5.46 -13.00
CA ALA A 76 19.20 -4.24 -12.21
C ALA A 76 17.97 -3.38 -12.56
N GLY A 77 17.28 -3.66 -13.67
CA GLY A 77 16.01 -3.03 -14.02
C GLY A 77 14.79 -3.67 -13.34
N ALA A 78 14.89 -4.95 -12.95
CA ALA A 78 13.82 -5.71 -12.31
C ALA A 78 14.08 -5.98 -10.81
N THR A 79 15.35 -6.03 -10.41
CA THR A 79 15.78 -6.30 -9.03
C THR A 79 16.55 -5.10 -8.50
N LEU A 80 16.07 -4.53 -7.39
CA LEU A 80 16.81 -3.50 -6.67
C LEU A 80 18.01 -4.12 -5.94
N VAL A 81 19.21 -3.68 -6.28
CA VAL A 81 20.47 -4.19 -5.71
C VAL A 81 21.05 -3.15 -4.74
N PHE A 82 21.16 -3.49 -3.45
CA PHE A 82 21.62 -2.57 -2.40
C PHE A 82 22.37 -3.33 -1.29
N GLY A 83 23.45 -2.73 -0.78
CA GLY A 83 24.31 -3.36 0.23
C GLY A 83 25.10 -4.54 -0.32
N ASP A 84 25.36 -5.53 0.54
CA ASP A 84 26.08 -6.76 0.23
C ASP A 84 25.22 -7.63 -0.72
N SER A 85 25.61 -7.68 -2.00
CA SER A 85 24.75 -8.18 -3.08
C SER A 85 25.42 -9.33 -3.85
N PRO A 86 25.49 -10.55 -3.29
CA PRO A 86 26.01 -11.71 -4.01
C PRO A 86 25.12 -12.04 -5.22
N SER A 87 25.74 -12.47 -6.32
CA SER A 87 25.02 -13.12 -7.42
C SER A 87 24.37 -14.44 -6.98
N ALA A 88 23.57 -15.07 -7.84
CA ALA A 88 22.97 -16.37 -7.52
C ALA A 88 24.05 -17.44 -7.28
N LEU A 89 25.09 -17.49 -8.13
CA LEU A 89 26.21 -18.44 -7.96
C LEU A 89 26.99 -18.16 -6.68
N GLN A 90 27.33 -16.89 -6.41
CA GLN A 90 28.02 -16.51 -5.18
C GLN A 90 27.16 -16.84 -3.95
N SER A 91 25.85 -16.63 -4.02
CA SER A 91 24.91 -16.99 -2.95
C SER A 91 24.90 -18.48 -2.66
N PHE A 92 25.00 -19.34 -3.69
CA PHE A 92 25.09 -20.78 -3.50
C PHE A 92 26.42 -21.20 -2.88
N ALA A 93 27.52 -20.64 -3.38
CA ALA A 93 28.86 -20.90 -2.88
C ALA A 93 29.00 -20.48 -1.41
N LEU A 94 28.55 -19.27 -1.07
CA LEU A 94 28.49 -18.78 0.31
C LEU A 94 27.67 -19.73 1.21
N GLY A 95 26.51 -20.19 0.72
CA GLY A 95 25.67 -21.14 1.45
C GLY A 95 26.33 -22.51 1.67
N ASP A 96 27.19 -22.95 0.75
CA ASP A 96 27.96 -24.20 0.83
C ASP A 96 29.28 -24.03 1.63
N GLY A 97 29.48 -22.88 2.28
CA GLY A 97 30.67 -22.60 3.10
C GLY A 97 31.88 -22.05 2.33
N LEU A 98 31.74 -21.71 1.05
CA LEU A 98 32.85 -21.10 0.30
C LEU A 98 32.88 -19.59 0.53
N THR A 99 34.03 -19.08 0.95
CA THR A 99 34.30 -17.64 0.99
C THR A 99 34.15 -17.02 -0.40
N GLN A 100 33.43 -15.90 -0.52
CA GLN A 100 33.25 -15.19 -1.79
C GLN A 100 33.58 -13.70 -1.64
N GLU A 101 34.24 -13.14 -2.66
CA GLU A 101 34.31 -11.69 -2.85
C GLU A 101 33.06 -11.23 -3.59
N ILE A 102 32.21 -10.43 -2.94
CA ILE A 102 30.92 -9.96 -3.48
C ILE A 102 30.93 -8.45 -3.68
N GLU A 103 30.00 -7.96 -4.49
CA GLU A 103 29.85 -6.52 -4.70
C GLU A 103 29.02 -5.87 -3.58
N VAL A 104 29.43 -4.66 -3.19
CA VAL A 104 28.71 -3.81 -2.25
C VAL A 104 28.15 -2.60 -3.00
N TRP A 105 26.83 -2.45 -2.95
CA TRP A 105 26.09 -1.42 -3.68
C TRP A 105 25.58 -0.32 -2.74
N ILE A 106 25.63 0.94 -3.20
CA ILE A 106 25.12 2.10 -2.45
C ILE A 106 24.10 2.86 -3.27
N ARG A 107 23.31 3.71 -2.60
CA ARG A 107 22.35 4.62 -3.24
C ARG A 107 23.07 5.55 -4.22
N SER A 108 22.44 5.85 -5.35
CA SER A 108 22.94 6.82 -6.32
C SER A 108 21.82 7.57 -7.03
N TRP A 109 22.22 8.47 -7.93
CA TRP A 109 21.34 9.21 -8.82
C TRP A 109 22.08 9.44 -10.15
N PRO A 110 21.44 9.34 -11.34
CA PRO A 110 20.01 9.08 -11.57
C PRO A 110 19.59 7.61 -11.49
N PHE A 111 20.54 6.67 -11.51
CA PHE A 111 20.26 5.26 -11.28
C PHE A 111 20.05 4.99 -9.78
N PRO A 112 19.09 4.14 -9.37
CA PRO A 112 18.79 3.91 -7.95
C PRO A 112 20.01 3.53 -7.12
N THR A 113 20.87 2.65 -7.64
CA THR A 113 22.09 2.19 -6.98
C THR A 113 23.28 2.12 -7.93
N ARG A 114 24.48 2.15 -7.34
CA ARG A 114 25.77 1.92 -8.03
C ARG A 114 26.68 1.05 -7.18
N LYS A 115 27.56 0.29 -7.84
CA LYS A 115 28.65 -0.40 -7.17
C LYS A 115 29.54 0.60 -6.44
N HIS A 116 29.83 0.33 -5.18
CA HIS A 116 30.73 1.13 -4.34
C HIS A 116 32.08 0.46 -4.16
N SER A 117 32.07 -0.82 -3.79
CA SER A 117 33.27 -1.60 -3.46
C SER A 117 33.00 -3.10 -3.62
N THR A 118 33.98 -3.93 -3.27
CA THR A 118 33.82 -5.36 -3.04
C THR A 118 34.16 -5.70 -1.59
N ARG A 119 33.63 -6.82 -1.10
CA ARG A 119 33.88 -7.32 0.25
C ARG A 119 34.00 -8.84 0.24
N LEU A 120 34.94 -9.37 0.99
CA LEU A 120 35.06 -10.80 1.26
C LEU A 120 34.04 -11.21 2.33
N VAL A 121 33.26 -12.26 2.08
CA VAL A 121 32.20 -12.75 2.98
C VAL A 121 32.38 -14.24 3.24
N ASN A 122 32.06 -14.67 4.47
CA ASN A 122 32.18 -16.03 4.96
C ASN A 122 33.63 -16.56 5.00
N GLU A 123 34.55 -15.79 5.59
CA GLU A 123 35.97 -16.17 5.75
C GLU A 123 36.17 -17.38 6.66
N GLU A 124 35.24 -17.61 7.58
CA GLU A 124 35.26 -18.76 8.51
C GLU A 124 34.81 -20.06 7.83
N GLY A 125 34.31 -20.01 6.60
CA GLY A 125 33.90 -21.17 5.82
C GLY A 125 32.68 -21.90 6.38
N VAL A 126 31.78 -21.17 7.04
CA VAL A 126 30.61 -21.76 7.70
C VAL A 126 29.54 -22.08 6.66
N SER A 127 29.10 -23.33 6.61
CA SER A 127 27.98 -23.75 5.76
C SER A 127 26.65 -23.31 6.36
N ALA A 128 25.72 -22.89 5.52
CA ALA A 128 24.33 -22.65 5.89
C ALA A 128 23.50 -23.96 5.96
N TRP A 129 24.08 -25.09 5.54
CA TRP A 129 23.43 -26.40 5.50
C TRP A 129 23.90 -27.28 6.65
N ILE A 130 22.97 -27.71 7.50
CA ILE A 130 23.26 -28.45 8.75
C ILE A 130 23.87 -29.83 8.47
N ASP A 131 23.27 -30.61 7.56
CA ASP A 131 23.62 -32.03 7.34
C ASP A 131 23.92 -32.34 5.86
N GLY A 132 24.36 -31.38 5.07
CA GLY A 132 24.70 -31.71 3.69
C GLY A 132 25.06 -30.56 2.79
N GLU A 133 25.05 -30.90 1.51
CA GLU A 133 25.39 -30.02 0.40
C GLU A 133 24.20 -29.18 -0.07
N CYS A 134 24.50 -28.01 -0.64
CA CYS A 134 23.54 -27.15 -1.33
C CYS A 134 22.61 -27.94 -2.26
N ILE A 135 21.29 -27.75 -2.10
CA ILE A 135 20.27 -28.42 -2.92
C ILE A 135 20.48 -28.23 -4.42
N TRP A 136 20.90 -27.04 -4.84
CA TRP A 136 21.14 -26.76 -6.26
C TRP A 136 22.41 -27.44 -6.78
N LYS A 137 23.38 -27.73 -5.91
CA LYS A 137 24.55 -28.53 -6.28
C LYS A 137 24.18 -30.01 -6.43
N LYS A 138 23.35 -30.54 -5.52
CA LYS A 138 22.76 -31.90 -5.62
C LYS A 138 21.96 -32.11 -6.92
N HIS A 139 21.34 -31.05 -7.42
CA HIS A 139 20.59 -31.06 -8.69
C HIS A 139 21.43 -30.68 -9.92
N GLY A 140 22.75 -30.59 -9.78
CA GLY A 140 23.68 -30.35 -10.90
C GLY A 140 23.57 -28.96 -11.52
N VAL A 141 23.13 -27.96 -10.76
CA VAL A 141 23.02 -26.57 -11.23
C VAL A 141 24.39 -25.90 -11.27
N TRP A 142 25.20 -26.13 -10.25
CA TRP A 142 26.54 -25.56 -10.07
C TRP A 142 27.42 -26.55 -9.31
N ASP A 143 28.72 -26.34 -9.32
CA ASP A 143 29.71 -27.10 -8.56
C ASP A 143 31.00 -26.28 -8.36
N VAL A 144 31.96 -26.81 -7.63
CA VAL A 144 33.30 -26.22 -7.46
C VAL A 144 34.23 -26.77 -8.54
N ASP A 145 34.92 -25.88 -9.25
CA ASP A 145 35.96 -26.29 -10.19
C ASP A 145 37.14 -26.89 -9.42
N SER A 146 37.46 -28.16 -9.69
CA SER A 146 38.46 -28.92 -8.93
C SER A 146 39.90 -28.41 -9.10
N LYS A 147 40.19 -27.60 -10.12
CA LYS A 147 41.52 -27.03 -10.36
C LYS A 147 41.70 -25.68 -9.67
N THR A 148 40.64 -24.88 -9.62
CA THR A 148 40.70 -23.49 -9.16
C THR A 148 40.07 -23.27 -7.79
N GLY A 149 39.25 -24.22 -7.31
CA GLY A 149 38.46 -24.06 -6.09
C GLY A 149 37.32 -23.04 -6.20
N LYS A 150 37.05 -22.52 -7.42
CA LYS A 150 36.04 -21.47 -7.64
C LYS A 150 34.68 -22.08 -8.01
N PRO A 151 33.55 -21.44 -7.62
CA PRO A 151 32.25 -21.90 -8.04
C PRO A 151 32.05 -21.75 -9.55
N ARG A 152 31.36 -22.72 -10.15
CA ARG A 152 31.15 -22.89 -11.59
C ARG A 152 29.69 -23.27 -11.84
N VAL A 153 29.03 -22.60 -12.78
CA VAL A 153 27.71 -23.02 -13.28
C VAL A 153 27.86 -24.26 -14.14
N LEU A 154 27.06 -25.29 -13.88
CA LEU A 154 26.98 -26.51 -14.69
C LEU A 154 25.83 -26.46 -15.68
N ASN A 155 24.70 -25.85 -15.32
CA ASN A 155 23.54 -25.69 -16.18
C ASN A 155 22.97 -24.27 -16.11
N ALA A 156 23.37 -23.43 -17.07
CA ALA A 156 22.94 -22.02 -17.15
C ALA A 156 21.45 -21.83 -17.48
N ASN A 157 20.75 -22.86 -17.97
CA ASN A 157 19.33 -22.78 -18.30
C ASN A 157 18.43 -23.43 -17.25
N TYR A 158 18.99 -23.90 -16.12
CA TYR A 158 18.29 -24.76 -15.18
C TYR A 158 16.98 -24.17 -14.68
N PHE A 159 16.96 -22.89 -14.30
CA PHE A 159 15.74 -22.23 -13.83
C PHE A 159 14.96 -21.50 -14.93
N LYS A 160 15.53 -21.38 -16.12
CA LYS A 160 14.93 -20.67 -17.25
C LYS A 160 14.03 -21.58 -18.09
N LYS A 161 14.35 -22.88 -18.17
CA LYS A 161 13.65 -23.83 -19.03
C LYS A 161 12.97 -24.93 -18.25
N HIS A 162 11.77 -25.31 -18.67
CA HIS A 162 11.07 -26.45 -18.10
C HIS A 162 11.75 -27.75 -18.57
N PRO A 163 12.19 -28.65 -17.67
CA PRO A 163 13.02 -29.80 -18.02
C PRO A 163 12.31 -30.84 -18.90
N LYS A 164 10.98 -30.93 -18.85
CA LYS A 164 10.20 -31.88 -19.68
C LYS A 164 9.89 -31.35 -21.08
N THR A 165 9.77 -30.03 -21.26
CA THR A 165 9.31 -29.44 -22.53
C THR A 165 10.41 -28.68 -23.27
N GLY A 166 11.45 -28.22 -22.57
CA GLY A 166 12.55 -27.41 -23.12
C GLY A 166 12.20 -25.94 -23.37
N GLU A 167 10.94 -25.56 -23.14
CA GLU A 167 10.41 -24.20 -23.28
C GLU A 167 10.82 -23.30 -22.12
N ASN A 168 10.85 -21.98 -22.35
CA ASN A 168 11.07 -21.03 -21.27
C ASN A 168 9.89 -21.05 -20.30
N VAL A 169 10.17 -21.07 -19.00
CA VAL A 169 9.14 -20.99 -17.97
C VAL A 169 8.56 -19.58 -17.87
N ASN A 170 7.27 -19.50 -17.56
CA ASN A 170 6.60 -18.28 -17.16
C ASN A 170 6.11 -18.46 -15.72
N PHE A 171 6.70 -17.71 -14.78
CA PHE A 171 6.41 -17.86 -13.34
C PHE A 171 4.90 -17.83 -13.05
N TYR A 172 4.22 -16.82 -13.58
CA TYR A 172 2.82 -16.61 -13.33
C TYR A 172 1.95 -17.75 -13.86
N LYS A 173 2.14 -18.11 -15.12
CA LYS A 173 1.32 -19.12 -15.81
C LYS A 173 1.59 -20.52 -15.28
N ASP A 174 2.86 -20.87 -15.12
CA ASP A 174 3.25 -22.25 -14.87
C ASP A 174 3.20 -22.61 -13.38
N PHE A 175 3.27 -21.62 -12.47
CA PHE A 175 3.36 -21.87 -11.03
C PHE A 175 2.38 -21.05 -10.18
N TYR A 176 2.25 -19.74 -10.42
CA TYR A 176 1.44 -18.86 -9.56
C TYR A 176 -0.07 -19.07 -9.73
N LEU A 177 -0.60 -18.97 -10.95
CA LEU A 177 -2.03 -19.16 -11.25
C LEU A 177 -2.56 -20.54 -10.79
N PRO A 178 -1.85 -21.66 -11.01
CA PRO A 178 -2.25 -22.96 -10.45
C PRO A 178 -2.37 -22.95 -8.92
N PHE A 179 -1.47 -22.26 -8.23
CA PHE A 179 -1.52 -22.16 -6.77
C PHE A 179 -2.67 -21.25 -6.29
N ILE A 180 -2.90 -20.12 -6.96
CA ILE A 180 -4.04 -19.24 -6.64
C ILE A 180 -5.36 -20.01 -6.72
N ARG A 181 -5.54 -20.82 -7.78
CA ARG A 181 -6.70 -21.70 -7.93
C ARG A 181 -6.84 -22.64 -6.74
N ARG A 182 -5.78 -23.42 -6.44
CA ARG A 182 -5.77 -24.37 -5.33
C ARG A 182 -6.11 -23.72 -3.99
N TYR A 183 -5.53 -22.56 -3.71
CA TYR A 183 -5.78 -21.81 -2.48
C TYR A 183 -7.22 -21.29 -2.40
N SER A 184 -7.69 -20.63 -3.46
CA SER A 184 -9.02 -20.00 -3.48
C SER A 184 -10.13 -21.04 -3.38
N GLU A 185 -10.02 -22.16 -4.11
CA GLU A 185 -10.94 -23.29 -4.00
C GLU A 185 -10.99 -23.86 -2.57
N ALA A 186 -9.84 -23.97 -1.89
CA ALA A 186 -9.79 -24.47 -0.53
C ALA A 186 -10.46 -23.53 0.47
N ILE A 187 -10.24 -22.21 0.37
CA ILE A 187 -10.91 -21.19 1.19
C ILE A 187 -12.42 -21.21 0.93
N GLN A 188 -12.83 -21.20 -0.33
CA GLN A 188 -14.23 -21.08 -0.72
C GLN A 188 -15.01 -22.39 -0.51
N SER A 189 -14.31 -23.53 -0.36
CA SER A 189 -14.93 -24.78 0.12
C SER A 189 -15.42 -24.71 1.57
N VAL A 190 -14.92 -23.75 2.37
CA VAL A 190 -15.42 -23.48 3.72
C VAL A 190 -16.66 -22.60 3.66
N LYS A 191 -16.58 -21.49 2.93
CA LYS A 191 -17.67 -20.54 2.73
C LYS A 191 -17.56 -19.92 1.34
N SER A 192 -18.55 -20.15 0.48
CA SER A 192 -18.47 -19.80 -0.95
C SER A 192 -18.39 -18.30 -1.22
N ASP A 193 -18.84 -17.47 -0.27
CA ASP A 193 -18.81 -16.00 -0.35
C ASP A 193 -17.49 -15.37 0.10
N TYR A 194 -16.52 -16.16 0.60
CA TYR A 194 -15.22 -15.64 0.97
C TYR A 194 -14.42 -15.11 -0.22
N LEU A 195 -13.88 -13.92 -0.02
CA LEU A 195 -12.97 -13.28 -0.96
C LEU A 195 -11.56 -13.89 -0.84
N SER A 196 -10.89 -14.05 -1.97
CA SER A 196 -9.45 -14.35 -2.01
C SER A 196 -8.71 -13.14 -2.57
N PHE A 197 -7.91 -12.48 -1.74
CA PHE A 197 -7.11 -11.32 -2.14
C PHE A 197 -5.79 -11.82 -2.75
N VAL A 198 -5.51 -11.33 -3.96
CA VAL A 198 -4.39 -11.80 -4.77
C VAL A 198 -3.61 -10.61 -5.29
N GLU A 199 -2.39 -10.48 -4.81
CA GLU A 199 -1.43 -9.50 -5.29
C GLU A 199 -0.53 -10.09 -6.41
N PRO A 200 0.06 -9.24 -7.26
CA PRO A 200 1.14 -9.64 -8.17
C PRO A 200 2.50 -9.63 -7.46
N ILE A 201 3.57 -10.02 -8.16
CA ILE A 201 4.93 -9.68 -7.70
C ILE A 201 5.01 -8.15 -7.57
N PRO A 202 5.60 -7.61 -6.49
CA PRO A 202 5.73 -6.17 -6.31
C PRO A 202 6.31 -5.47 -7.56
N ASN A 203 5.67 -4.36 -7.95
CA ASN A 203 6.04 -3.56 -9.13
C ASN A 203 5.86 -4.24 -10.50
N GLU A 204 5.27 -5.43 -10.55
CA GLU A 204 4.89 -6.08 -11.81
C GLU A 204 3.37 -5.99 -12.08
N PRO A 205 2.94 -6.02 -13.35
CA PRO A 205 1.54 -6.19 -13.66
C PRO A 205 1.06 -7.58 -13.23
N PRO A 206 -0.21 -7.73 -12.80
CA PRO A 206 -0.77 -9.05 -12.51
C PRO A 206 -0.82 -9.92 -13.77
N PRO A 207 -0.86 -11.25 -13.59
CA PRO A 207 -1.02 -12.17 -14.71
C PRO A 207 -2.34 -11.93 -15.44
N THR A 208 -2.37 -12.28 -16.73
CA THR A 208 -3.62 -12.30 -17.48
C THR A 208 -4.44 -13.51 -17.04
N TRP A 209 -5.62 -13.25 -16.51
CA TRP A 209 -6.58 -14.29 -16.17
C TRP A 209 -7.39 -14.68 -17.40
N THR A 210 -7.60 -15.99 -17.59
CA THR A 210 -8.37 -16.56 -18.69
C THR A 210 -9.61 -17.25 -18.16
N SER A 211 -10.65 -17.44 -18.97
CA SER A 211 -11.88 -18.15 -18.56
C SER A 211 -11.69 -19.57 -18.02
N SER A 212 -10.49 -20.14 -18.16
CA SER A 212 -10.11 -21.44 -17.60
C SER A 212 -9.52 -21.36 -16.18
N ASP A 213 -9.29 -20.15 -15.67
CA ASP A 213 -8.81 -19.85 -14.33
C ASP A 213 -9.96 -19.67 -13.35
N HIS A 214 -9.68 -19.86 -12.05
CA HIS A 214 -10.69 -19.70 -11.01
C HIS A 214 -11.00 -18.21 -10.79
N HIS A 215 -12.18 -17.77 -11.22
CA HIS A 215 -12.53 -16.34 -11.18
C HIS A 215 -13.38 -15.91 -9.98
N GLU A 216 -13.97 -16.86 -9.25
CA GLU A 216 -14.98 -16.57 -8.25
C GLU A 216 -14.39 -15.87 -7.03
N ASN A 217 -15.00 -14.75 -6.64
CA ASN A 217 -14.66 -13.99 -5.43
C ASN A 217 -13.15 -13.66 -5.27
N ILE A 218 -12.44 -13.50 -6.40
CA ILE A 218 -11.05 -13.02 -6.40
C ILE A 218 -11.01 -11.49 -6.39
N VAL A 219 -10.16 -10.91 -5.55
CA VAL A 219 -9.88 -9.48 -5.46
C VAL A 219 -8.44 -9.21 -5.90
N TYR A 220 -8.25 -8.25 -6.81
CA TYR A 220 -6.92 -7.78 -7.17
C TYR A 220 -6.38 -6.85 -6.06
N ALA A 221 -5.27 -7.23 -5.45
CA ALA A 221 -4.77 -6.60 -4.22
C ALA A 221 -3.32 -6.05 -4.32
N PRO A 222 -2.97 -5.19 -5.29
CA PRO A 222 -1.58 -4.73 -5.43
C PRO A 222 -1.15 -3.81 -4.30
N HIS A 223 0.15 -3.71 -4.05
CA HIS A 223 0.73 -2.71 -3.16
C HIS A 223 1.16 -1.45 -3.92
N TRP A 224 1.22 -0.32 -3.23
CA TRP A 224 1.82 0.90 -3.78
C TRP A 224 2.54 1.74 -2.72
N TYR A 225 3.81 2.03 -3.01
CA TYR A 225 4.65 2.95 -2.25
C TYR A 225 5.39 3.90 -3.21
N ASP A 226 5.73 5.11 -2.72
CA ASP A 226 6.73 5.93 -3.41
C ASP A 226 8.12 5.33 -3.19
N LEU A 227 8.58 4.57 -4.18
CA LEU A 227 9.86 3.86 -4.16
C LEU A 227 11.06 4.78 -3.96
N GLU A 228 11.03 6.01 -4.46
CA GLU A 228 12.16 6.94 -4.30
C GLU A 228 12.27 7.36 -2.84
N SER A 229 11.15 7.80 -2.27
CA SER A 229 11.08 8.29 -0.89
C SER A 229 11.33 7.15 0.11
N LEU A 230 10.82 5.96 -0.18
CA LEU A 230 11.06 4.74 0.60
C LEU A 230 12.55 4.38 0.60
N PHE A 231 13.16 4.33 -0.59
CA PHE A 231 14.54 3.93 -0.74
C PHE A 231 15.52 4.94 -0.12
N LYS A 232 15.27 6.24 -0.30
CA LYS A 232 16.12 7.33 0.25
C LYS A 232 15.82 7.64 1.71
N LYS A 233 14.68 7.19 2.25
CA LYS A 233 14.14 7.61 3.55
C LYS A 233 14.06 9.14 3.66
N ALA A 234 13.53 9.79 2.62
CA ALA A 234 13.46 11.25 2.56
C ALA A 234 12.26 11.73 1.73
N PHE A 235 11.58 12.77 2.22
CA PHE A 235 10.53 13.46 1.49
C PHE A 235 10.46 14.92 1.95
N ASN A 236 10.62 15.86 1.02
CA ASN A 236 10.48 17.29 1.28
C ASN A 236 9.34 17.95 0.49
N GLY A 237 8.67 17.18 -0.39
CA GLY A 237 7.55 17.66 -1.20
C GLY A 237 7.91 18.65 -2.31
N ARG A 238 9.19 18.96 -2.54
CA ARG A 238 9.62 19.90 -3.58
C ARG A 238 9.74 19.22 -4.94
N ILE A 239 10.29 18.03 -4.98
CA ILE A 239 10.49 17.22 -6.18
C ILE A 239 10.15 15.78 -5.84
N THR A 240 9.36 15.13 -6.68
CA THR A 240 9.07 13.69 -6.61
C THR A 240 9.19 13.09 -7.99
N HIS A 241 9.61 11.83 -8.08
CA HIS A 241 9.71 11.12 -9.35
C HIS A 241 8.72 9.96 -9.49
N ASP A 242 8.33 9.65 -10.72
CA ASP A 242 7.71 8.38 -11.10
C ASP A 242 8.82 7.37 -11.42
N VAL A 243 9.21 6.58 -10.41
CA VAL A 243 10.32 5.61 -10.52
C VAL A 243 10.05 4.55 -11.59
N GLN A 244 8.81 4.06 -11.69
CA GLN A 244 8.42 3.08 -12.72
C GLN A 244 8.55 3.63 -14.14
N ARG A 245 8.37 4.94 -14.31
CA ARG A 245 8.62 5.60 -15.59
C ARG A 245 10.11 5.83 -15.84
N LEU A 246 10.88 6.16 -14.81
CA LEU A 246 12.33 6.34 -14.90
C LEU A 246 13.07 5.06 -15.28
N THR A 247 12.61 3.88 -14.82
CA THR A 247 13.22 2.58 -15.14
C THR A 247 13.18 2.27 -16.65
N ARG A 248 12.33 2.95 -17.43
CA ARG A 248 12.25 2.81 -18.90
C ARG A 248 13.33 3.60 -19.64
N GLY A 249 14.14 4.38 -18.93
CA GLY A 249 15.33 5.06 -19.46
C GLY A 249 15.39 6.55 -19.17
N PRO A 250 16.59 7.15 -19.26
CA PRO A 250 16.87 8.53 -18.86
C PRO A 250 16.11 9.58 -19.69
N GLN A 251 15.68 9.24 -20.91
CA GLN A 251 14.84 10.10 -21.74
C GLN A 251 13.50 10.47 -21.06
N HIS A 252 13.08 9.73 -20.04
CA HIS A 252 11.84 9.99 -19.32
C HIS A 252 11.98 10.93 -18.13
N ILE A 253 13.19 11.35 -17.73
CA ILE A 253 13.44 12.18 -16.52
C ILE A 253 12.49 13.38 -16.44
N VAL A 254 12.44 14.22 -17.47
CA VAL A 254 11.59 15.42 -17.48
C VAL A 254 10.11 15.06 -17.29
N SER A 255 9.67 14.00 -17.97
CA SER A 255 8.27 13.55 -17.94
C SER A 255 7.89 12.78 -16.68
N ALA A 256 8.88 12.31 -15.91
CA ALA A 256 8.72 11.58 -14.67
C ALA A 256 8.97 12.46 -13.44
N THR A 257 9.33 13.73 -13.61
CA THR A 257 9.62 14.67 -12.51
C THR A 257 8.42 15.57 -12.23
N TYR A 258 8.06 15.72 -10.96
CA TYR A 258 6.94 16.53 -10.49
C TYR A 258 7.39 17.50 -9.41
N PHE A 259 6.81 18.70 -9.39
CA PHE A 259 7.25 19.81 -8.53
C PHE A 259 6.17 20.24 -7.53
N GLY A 260 6.58 20.44 -6.27
CA GLY A 260 5.72 20.86 -5.17
C GLY A 260 4.74 19.76 -4.71
N ILE A 261 4.01 20.05 -3.62
CA ILE A 261 3.00 19.13 -3.06
C ILE A 261 1.90 18.81 -4.07
N SER A 262 1.45 19.79 -4.85
CA SER A 262 0.50 19.58 -5.94
C SER A 262 1.07 18.65 -7.03
N GLY A 263 2.38 18.75 -7.30
CA GLY A 263 3.09 17.84 -8.19
C GLY A 263 3.13 16.42 -7.64
N ALA A 264 3.46 16.23 -6.35
CA ALA A 264 3.44 14.94 -5.68
C ALA A 264 2.05 14.28 -5.75
N LYS A 265 0.99 15.03 -5.42
CA LYS A 265 -0.40 14.57 -5.56
C LYS A 265 -0.73 14.13 -6.99
N LYS A 266 -0.28 14.88 -8.00
CA LYS A 266 -0.47 14.53 -9.43
C LYS A 266 0.32 13.29 -9.83
N ASN A 267 1.55 13.15 -9.34
CA ASN A 267 2.41 12.00 -9.56
C ASN A 267 1.73 10.73 -9.06
N TYR A 268 1.42 10.69 -7.76
CA TYR A 268 0.87 9.52 -7.10
C TYR A 268 -0.53 9.17 -7.64
N PHE A 269 -1.38 10.16 -7.92
CA PHE A 269 -2.65 9.93 -8.61
C PHE A 269 -2.45 9.19 -9.93
N GLY A 270 -1.47 9.63 -10.74
CA GLY A 270 -1.17 9.02 -12.03
C GLY A 270 -0.67 7.57 -11.90
N GLN A 271 0.21 7.31 -10.95
CA GLN A 271 0.76 5.97 -10.69
C GLN A 271 -0.32 5.00 -10.20
N VAL A 272 -1.08 5.36 -9.17
CA VAL A 272 -2.19 4.54 -8.63
C VAL A 272 -3.23 4.27 -9.72
N ARG A 273 -3.61 5.29 -10.51
CA ARG A 273 -4.51 5.11 -11.65
C ARG A 273 -4.01 4.07 -12.63
N ASN A 274 -2.71 4.09 -12.94
CA ASN A 274 -2.12 3.16 -13.89
C ASN A 274 -2.09 1.73 -13.34
N ILE A 275 -1.81 1.56 -12.04
CA ILE A 275 -1.83 0.25 -11.36
C ILE A 275 -3.23 -0.35 -11.38
N VAL A 276 -4.25 0.42 -10.99
CA VAL A 276 -5.65 -0.04 -10.99
C VAL A 276 -6.11 -0.30 -12.42
N LYS A 277 -5.99 0.67 -13.32
CA LYS A 277 -6.51 0.56 -14.69
C LYS A 277 -5.80 -0.52 -15.50
N ASN A 278 -4.48 -0.61 -15.44
CA ASN A 278 -3.75 -1.60 -16.23
C ASN A 278 -3.75 -2.97 -15.56
N GLY A 279 -3.76 -3.03 -14.23
CA GLY A 279 -3.91 -4.28 -13.48
C GLY A 279 -5.24 -4.96 -13.80
N LEU A 280 -6.36 -4.22 -13.77
CA LEU A 280 -7.68 -4.77 -14.09
C LEU A 280 -7.85 -5.17 -15.56
N LYS A 281 -7.06 -4.63 -16.49
CA LYS A 281 -7.04 -5.15 -17.88
C LYS A 281 -6.52 -6.59 -17.95
N ASN A 282 -5.61 -6.96 -17.06
CA ASN A 282 -5.05 -8.31 -16.98
C ASN A 282 -5.86 -9.20 -16.03
N ALA A 283 -6.25 -8.68 -14.86
CA ALA A 283 -7.03 -9.38 -13.85
C ALA A 283 -8.48 -9.67 -14.27
N GLY A 284 -9.01 -8.88 -15.21
CA GLY A 284 -10.41 -8.89 -15.59
C GLY A 284 -11.26 -7.98 -14.71
N GLU A 285 -12.57 -8.04 -14.90
CA GLU A 285 -13.55 -7.29 -14.10
C GLU A 285 -13.64 -7.90 -12.69
N LYS A 286 -12.87 -7.32 -11.76
CA LYS A 286 -12.74 -7.77 -10.37
C LYS A 286 -12.71 -6.57 -9.42
N PRO A 287 -13.13 -6.73 -8.15
CA PRO A 287 -12.84 -5.74 -7.12
C PRO A 287 -11.33 -5.51 -6.99
N CYS A 288 -10.97 -4.29 -6.61
CA CYS A 288 -9.58 -3.87 -6.43
C CYS A 288 -9.42 -3.17 -5.08
N VAL A 289 -8.38 -3.53 -4.35
CA VAL A 289 -7.92 -2.86 -3.14
C VAL A 289 -6.42 -2.65 -3.26
N ILE A 290 -5.91 -1.48 -2.87
CA ILE A 290 -4.47 -1.36 -2.65
C ILE A 290 -4.14 -2.05 -1.33
N GLY A 291 -3.61 -3.27 -1.41
CA GLY A 291 -3.35 -4.15 -0.28
C GLY A 291 -2.52 -3.47 0.79
N GLU A 292 -1.52 -2.70 0.38
CA GLU A 292 -0.72 -1.86 1.25
C GLU A 292 -0.32 -0.54 0.59
N CYS A 293 -0.33 0.52 1.39
CA CYS A 293 0.36 1.77 1.13
C CYS A 293 0.78 2.43 2.43
N GLY A 294 1.68 3.40 2.39
CA GLY A 294 2.07 4.11 3.61
C GLY A 294 3.29 4.98 3.40
N ILE A 295 3.81 5.50 4.51
CA ILE A 295 5.05 6.27 4.53
C ILE A 295 5.91 5.82 5.71
N PRO A 296 7.25 5.79 5.55
CA PRO A 296 8.13 5.64 6.69
C PRO A 296 8.04 6.89 7.58
N MET A 297 7.93 6.67 8.88
CA MET A 297 7.96 7.70 9.91
C MET A 297 9.40 8.17 10.18
N ASP A 298 10.41 7.36 9.85
CA ASP A 298 11.82 7.65 10.06
C ASP A 298 12.48 8.45 8.91
N ILE A 299 11.70 9.10 8.05
CA ILE A 299 12.20 9.95 6.95
C ILE A 299 12.95 11.20 7.44
N ASN A 300 13.78 11.77 6.57
CA ASN A 300 14.51 13.02 6.78
C ASN A 300 15.35 12.98 8.06
N ASP A 301 16.17 11.94 8.19
CA ASP A 301 17.07 11.70 9.31
C ASP A 301 16.36 11.71 10.68
N ARG A 302 15.10 11.22 10.72
CA ARG A 302 14.27 11.12 11.93
C ARG A 302 14.02 12.47 12.61
N LYS A 303 14.19 13.60 11.91
CA LYS A 303 14.16 14.93 12.54
C LYS A 303 12.85 15.22 13.27
N ALA A 304 11.72 14.73 12.73
CA ALA A 304 10.40 14.87 13.35
C ALA A 304 10.30 14.23 14.75
N PHE A 305 11.12 13.22 15.07
CA PHE A 305 11.10 12.57 16.38
C PHE A 305 11.70 13.46 17.46
N GLU A 306 12.66 14.30 17.08
CA GLU A 306 13.29 15.28 17.96
C GLU A 306 12.45 16.54 18.13
N THR A 307 11.88 17.05 17.02
CA THR A 307 11.21 18.36 16.97
C THR A 307 9.71 18.27 17.23
N GLY A 308 9.12 17.10 17.01
CA GLY A 308 7.68 16.90 16.92
C GLY A 308 7.05 17.38 15.62
N ASP A 309 7.80 18.00 14.71
CA ASP A 309 7.26 18.58 13.48
C ASP A 309 7.14 17.51 12.38
N TYR A 310 5.93 16.98 12.24
CA TYR A 310 5.56 15.99 11.22
C TYR A 310 5.03 16.64 9.93
N THR A 311 5.25 17.93 9.68
CA THR A 311 4.71 18.62 8.49
C THR A 311 5.07 17.91 7.18
N HIS A 312 6.30 17.40 7.05
CA HIS A 312 6.69 16.63 5.87
C HIS A 312 5.94 15.30 5.75
N HIS A 313 5.76 14.58 6.85
CA HIS A 313 5.00 13.34 6.91
C HIS A 313 3.52 13.56 6.59
N ILE A 314 2.91 14.61 7.15
CA ILE A 314 1.50 14.98 6.90
C ILE A 314 1.31 15.26 5.41
N ASN A 315 2.17 16.09 4.82
CA ASN A 315 2.13 16.38 3.40
C ASN A 315 2.36 15.15 2.51
N PHE A 316 3.27 14.26 2.93
CA PHE A 316 3.56 13.04 2.20
C PHE A 316 2.36 12.09 2.22
N LEU A 317 1.85 11.77 3.41
CA LEU A 317 0.74 10.86 3.58
C LEU A 317 -0.55 11.43 2.96
N ASP A 318 -0.82 12.73 3.09
CA ASP A 318 -1.96 13.34 2.39
C ASP A 318 -1.83 13.23 0.87
N ALA A 319 -0.62 13.32 0.31
CA ALA A 319 -0.42 13.09 -1.12
C ALA A 319 -0.70 11.64 -1.52
N VAL A 320 -0.27 10.67 -0.72
CA VAL A 320 -0.55 9.22 -0.90
C VAL A 320 -2.05 8.94 -0.83
N LEU A 321 -2.71 9.34 0.26
CA LEU A 321 -4.12 9.04 0.48
C LEU A 321 -5.04 9.81 -0.49
N SER A 322 -4.67 11.05 -0.87
CA SER A 322 -5.38 11.80 -1.92
C SER A 322 -5.36 11.06 -3.26
N ALA A 323 -4.30 10.30 -3.55
CA ALA A 323 -4.21 9.51 -4.77
C ALA A 323 -5.18 8.32 -4.75
N MET A 324 -5.34 7.66 -3.59
CA MET A 324 -6.29 6.56 -3.42
C MET A 324 -7.74 7.04 -3.59
N GLU A 325 -8.09 8.12 -2.87
CA GLU A 325 -9.43 8.74 -2.94
C GLU A 325 -9.81 9.14 -4.37
N LYS A 326 -8.92 9.87 -5.06
CA LYS A 326 -9.18 10.33 -6.43
C LYS A 326 -9.29 9.20 -7.45
N ASN A 327 -8.72 8.03 -7.15
CA ASN A 327 -8.86 6.83 -7.96
C ASN A 327 -10.02 5.93 -7.51
N LEU A 328 -10.75 6.31 -6.45
CA LEU A 328 -11.89 5.56 -5.89
C LEU A 328 -11.52 4.11 -5.54
N VAL A 329 -10.28 3.90 -5.11
CA VAL A 329 -9.77 2.57 -4.73
C VAL A 329 -9.68 2.48 -3.21
N ASN A 330 -10.17 1.37 -2.66
CA ASN A 330 -9.96 1.05 -1.25
C ASN A 330 -8.48 0.77 -0.99
N PHE A 331 -8.04 0.92 0.24
CA PHE A 331 -6.65 0.65 0.58
C PHE A 331 -6.53 0.19 2.03
N THR A 332 -5.45 -0.51 2.36
CA THR A 332 -4.99 -0.66 3.74
C THR A 332 -3.71 0.14 3.96
N LEU A 333 -3.61 0.77 5.13
CA LEU A 333 -2.47 1.62 5.48
C LEU A 333 -1.48 0.80 6.30
N TRP A 334 -0.23 0.72 5.84
CA TRP A 334 0.89 0.14 6.57
C TRP A 334 1.51 1.21 7.49
N ASN A 335 1.42 1.08 8.81
CA ASN A 335 0.63 0.08 9.55
C ASN A 335 0.12 0.63 10.89
N TYR A 336 -0.56 -0.21 11.66
CA TYR A 336 -0.79 0.01 13.09
C TYR A 336 -0.08 -1.09 13.88
N ASN A 337 0.94 -0.72 14.65
CA ASN A 337 1.70 -1.61 15.51
C ASN A 337 1.79 -0.95 16.89
N PRO A 338 1.06 -1.48 17.90
CA PRO A 338 1.04 -0.89 19.24
C PRO A 338 2.38 -0.98 19.96
N SER A 339 3.27 -1.87 19.53
CA SER A 339 4.62 -2.03 20.07
C SER A 339 5.65 -1.13 19.40
N ASN A 340 5.29 -0.37 18.36
CA ASN A 340 6.24 0.46 17.64
C ASN A 340 6.84 1.55 18.53
N ASP A 341 8.13 1.86 18.39
CA ASP A 341 8.75 3.04 19.01
C ASP A 341 9.61 3.86 18.02
N ASN A 342 10.02 5.07 18.40
CA ASN A 342 10.81 5.95 17.53
C ASN A 342 12.31 5.56 17.44
N ALA A 343 12.77 4.62 18.26
CA ALA A 343 14.16 4.19 18.33
C ALA A 343 14.41 3.00 17.39
N HIS A 344 13.58 1.97 17.51
CA HIS A 344 13.69 0.67 16.88
C HIS A 344 12.57 0.40 15.87
N GLY A 345 11.55 1.26 15.77
CA GLY A 345 10.42 1.02 14.86
C GLY A 345 9.57 -0.15 15.38
N ASP A 346 9.33 -1.13 14.52
CA ASP A 346 8.45 -2.28 14.74
C ASP A 346 8.99 -3.37 15.68
N HIS A 347 10.24 -3.25 16.15
CA HIS A 347 10.98 -4.27 16.91
C HIS A 347 11.16 -5.62 16.20
N TRP A 348 10.97 -5.65 14.87
CA TRP A 348 11.21 -6.83 14.05
C TRP A 348 12.44 -6.64 13.17
N TYR A 349 12.32 -5.84 12.11
CA TYR A 349 13.42 -5.56 11.18
C TYR A 349 13.81 -4.08 11.16
N GLY A 350 13.25 -3.28 12.06
CA GLY A 350 13.55 -1.87 12.18
C GLY A 350 12.72 -1.00 11.25
N GLU A 351 11.62 -1.53 10.71
CA GLU A 351 10.68 -0.73 9.94
C GLU A 351 9.93 0.21 10.88
N ASP A 352 9.79 1.47 10.49
CA ASP A 352 9.05 2.45 11.27
C ASP A 352 7.97 3.08 10.40
N PHE A 353 6.87 2.37 10.17
CA PHE A 353 5.73 2.81 9.37
C PHE A 353 4.50 3.14 10.20
N SER A 354 4.51 2.77 11.48
CA SER A 354 3.26 2.74 12.23
C SER A 354 2.62 4.11 12.36
N ILE A 355 1.31 4.23 12.21
CA ILE A 355 0.60 5.47 12.57
C ILE A 355 0.52 5.67 14.08
N PHE A 356 1.14 4.80 14.88
CA PHE A 356 1.15 4.87 16.33
C PHE A 356 2.57 4.72 16.89
N SER A 357 2.84 5.39 18.01
CA SER A 357 4.01 5.21 18.87
C SER A 357 3.65 5.67 20.29
N PRO A 358 3.93 4.89 21.35
CA PRO A 358 3.45 5.14 22.72
C PRO A 358 4.10 6.37 23.36
N LEU A 359 5.29 6.76 22.89
CA LEU A 359 5.92 8.00 23.32
C LEU A 359 5.36 9.15 22.48
N PRO A 360 4.60 10.09 23.08
CA PRO A 360 4.16 11.26 22.33
C PRO A 360 5.40 11.98 21.79
N SER A 361 5.34 12.34 20.51
CA SER A 361 6.28 13.30 19.94
C SER A 361 6.31 14.55 20.83
N LYS A 362 7.50 15.12 21.06
CA LYS A 362 7.61 16.37 21.81
C LYS A 362 6.63 17.38 21.20
N PRO A 363 5.78 18.05 22.00
CA PRO A 363 4.75 18.92 21.43
C PRO A 363 5.40 20.00 20.57
N VAL A 364 4.94 20.14 19.32
CA VAL A 364 5.31 21.27 18.48
C VAL A 364 4.73 22.53 19.11
N VAL A 365 5.57 23.53 19.32
CA VAL A 365 5.11 24.91 19.56
C VAL A 365 4.67 25.48 18.21
N SER A 366 3.58 24.96 17.67
CA SER A 366 2.91 25.46 16.45
C SER A 366 1.55 25.99 16.87
N GLU A 367 1.33 27.29 16.70
CA GLU A 367 0.13 28.00 17.15
C GLU A 367 -1.18 27.48 16.52
N ASN A 368 -1.10 26.63 15.49
CA ASN A 368 -2.25 26.14 14.74
C ASN A 368 -2.84 24.79 15.21
N SER A 369 -2.18 24.08 16.14
CA SER A 369 -2.67 22.80 16.67
C SER A 369 -3.24 22.94 18.08
N ARG A 370 -4.44 23.53 18.18
CA ARG A 370 -5.10 23.80 19.47
C ARG A 370 -5.41 22.52 20.27
N MET A 371 -5.49 21.35 19.63
CA MET A 371 -5.79 20.05 20.26
C MET A 371 -4.57 19.32 20.81
N GLN A 372 -3.39 19.41 20.20
CA GLN A 372 -2.17 18.78 20.75
C GLN A 372 -1.73 19.44 22.07
N LYS A 373 -2.07 20.73 22.25
CA LYS A 373 -1.81 21.47 23.49
C LYS A 373 -2.64 20.95 24.68
N GLU A 374 -3.87 20.50 24.46
CA GLU A 374 -4.72 19.87 25.49
C GLU A 374 -4.23 18.44 25.85
N LEU A 375 -3.74 17.70 24.86
CA LEU A 375 -3.23 16.34 25.04
C LEU A 375 -1.97 16.31 25.91
N SER A 376 -1.04 17.26 25.70
CA SER A 376 0.18 17.36 26.51
C SER A 376 -0.10 17.63 28.00
N ILE A 377 -1.15 18.40 28.30
CA ILE A 377 -1.58 18.72 29.67
C ILE A 377 -2.19 17.49 30.35
N LYS A 378 -3.07 16.73 29.66
CA LYS A 378 -3.67 15.51 30.24
C LYS A 378 -2.68 14.35 30.43
N THR A 379 -1.75 14.16 29.50
CA THR A 379 -0.71 13.12 29.64
C THR A 379 0.23 13.40 30.83
N SER A 380 0.42 14.67 31.20
CA SER A 380 1.16 15.02 32.43
C SER A 380 0.39 14.62 33.70
N MET A 381 -0.94 14.70 33.70
CA MET A 381 -1.79 14.30 34.84
C MET A 381 -1.96 12.78 34.97
N LEU A 382 -1.94 12.04 33.86
CA LEU A 382 -2.03 10.57 33.86
C LEU A 382 -0.76 9.89 34.39
N LYS A 383 0.41 10.54 34.26
CA LYS A 383 1.66 10.05 34.86
C LYS A 383 1.64 10.08 36.40
N ASP A 384 0.84 10.96 37.00
CA ASP A 384 0.70 11.06 38.46
C ASP A 384 -0.29 10.05 39.06
N GLN A 385 -1.09 9.34 38.24
CA GLN A 385 -2.13 8.40 38.71
C GLN A 385 -1.79 6.91 38.56
N GLN A 386 -0.62 6.55 38.03
CA GLN A 386 -0.19 5.14 37.89
C GLN A 386 0.33 4.47 39.19
N ASN A 387 -0.05 4.99 40.36
CA ASN A 387 0.24 4.38 41.66
C ASN A 387 -1.07 4.08 42.42
N THR A 388 -1.95 3.23 41.88
CA THR A 388 -2.98 2.54 42.69
C THR A 388 -3.51 1.27 42.01
N GLU A 389 -3.87 0.31 42.85
CA GLU A 389 -3.99 -1.14 42.62
C GLU A 389 -4.97 -1.62 41.53
N VAL A 390 -4.60 -2.76 40.93
CA VAL A 390 -5.37 -3.55 39.97
C VAL A 390 -6.47 -4.32 40.70
N CYS A 391 -7.74 -4.11 40.32
CA CYS A 391 -8.85 -4.96 40.74
C CYS A 391 -9.37 -5.76 39.53
N ALA A 392 -9.31 -7.08 39.65
CA ALA A 392 -9.77 -8.05 38.67
C ALA A 392 -11.29 -8.24 38.80
N GLU A 393 -12.01 -8.15 37.68
CA GLU A 393 -13.19 -8.96 37.31
C GLU A 393 -13.91 -8.29 36.12
N CYS A 394 -13.94 -8.92 34.94
CA CYS A 394 -15.07 -8.76 34.01
C CYS A 394 -15.18 -9.95 33.05
N THR A 395 -16.39 -10.49 33.00
CA THR A 395 -16.82 -11.71 32.29
C THR A 395 -16.94 -11.51 30.78
N THR A 396 -16.65 -12.58 30.04
CA THR A 396 -16.60 -12.66 28.58
C THR A 396 -17.97 -12.86 27.94
N THR A 397 -18.40 -11.92 27.08
CA THR A 397 -19.35 -12.19 26.00
C THR A 397 -18.84 -11.54 24.70
N SER A 398 -18.56 -12.38 23.70
CA SER A 398 -18.01 -11.96 22.40
C SER A 398 -19.02 -11.12 21.59
N PRO A 399 -18.61 -9.98 21.00
CA PRO A 399 -19.51 -9.10 20.26
C PRO A 399 -19.60 -9.43 18.77
N THR A 400 -20.79 -9.21 18.20
CA THR A 400 -21.24 -9.54 16.84
C THR A 400 -21.01 -8.43 15.79
N SER A 401 -20.16 -7.43 16.05
CA SER A 401 -19.79 -6.40 15.06
C SER A 401 -18.41 -5.79 15.36
N PRO A 402 -17.59 -5.45 14.36
CA PRO A 402 -16.30 -4.77 14.55
C PRO A 402 -16.44 -3.34 15.12
N PHE A 403 -17.66 -2.80 15.20
CA PHE A 403 -17.94 -1.53 15.89
C PHE A 403 -18.42 -1.70 17.34
N ASN A 404 -18.66 -2.93 17.78
CA ASN A 404 -18.98 -3.26 19.17
C ASN A 404 -17.75 -3.90 19.82
N LEU A 405 -16.72 -3.11 20.13
CA LEU A 405 -15.61 -3.60 20.96
C LEU A 405 -16.07 -3.63 22.43
N ASN A 406 -15.93 -4.79 23.08
CA ASN A 406 -16.21 -5.12 24.49
C ASN A 406 -16.26 -3.93 25.47
N SER A 407 -17.38 -3.73 26.18
CA SER A 407 -17.61 -2.98 27.45
C SER A 407 -16.55 -2.01 28.01
N TRP A 408 -15.84 -1.27 27.18
CA TRP A 408 -15.69 0.15 27.40
C TRP A 408 -17.02 0.69 26.87
N GLU A 409 -18.04 0.69 27.73
CA GLU A 409 -19.23 1.46 27.44
C GLU A 409 -18.73 2.88 27.15
N PHE A 410 -18.70 3.26 25.86
CA PHE A 410 -19.02 4.61 25.51
C PHE A 410 -20.37 4.85 26.17
N MET A 411 -20.35 5.42 27.38
CA MET A 411 -21.52 6.08 27.88
C MET A 411 -21.80 7.14 26.82
N ASP A 412 -22.76 6.83 25.95
CA ASP A 412 -23.25 7.65 24.84
C ASP A 412 -24.03 8.82 25.44
N GLN A 413 -23.35 9.57 26.29
CA GLN A 413 -23.72 10.93 26.63
C GLN A 413 -23.12 11.77 25.53
N GLU A 414 -23.98 12.44 24.76
CA GLU A 414 -23.69 13.33 23.62
C GLU A 414 -22.57 14.39 23.88
N ASN A 415 -22.05 14.48 25.11
CA ASN A 415 -21.10 15.48 25.58
C ASN A 415 -19.66 15.00 25.82
N HIS A 416 -19.35 13.70 25.83
CA HIS A 416 -18.02 13.20 26.22
C HIS A 416 -17.20 12.63 25.05
N TYR A 417 -16.57 13.51 24.27
CA TYR A 417 -15.41 13.14 23.45
C TYR A 417 -14.17 13.07 24.33
N ASP A 418 -13.49 11.92 24.37
CA ASP A 418 -12.19 11.78 25.02
C ASP A 418 -11.04 11.99 24.01
N PRO A 419 -10.26 13.08 24.13
CA PRO A 419 -9.08 13.30 23.30
C PRO A 419 -8.01 12.21 23.46
N SER A 420 -8.04 11.43 24.55
CA SER A 420 -7.06 10.37 24.83
C SER A 420 -7.02 9.29 23.74
N HIS A 421 -8.10 9.11 22.96
CA HIS A 421 -8.16 8.15 21.85
C HIS A 421 -7.13 8.42 20.74
N HIS A 422 -6.57 9.62 20.70
CA HIS A 422 -5.54 10.03 19.74
C HIS A 422 -4.13 10.03 20.33
N ALA A 423 -3.98 9.65 21.61
CA ALA A 423 -2.68 9.55 22.25
C ALA A 423 -1.79 8.54 21.51
N GLY A 424 -0.54 8.93 21.26
CA GLY A 424 0.43 8.15 20.51
C GLY A 424 0.22 8.12 18.98
N GLY A 425 -0.88 8.70 18.48
CA GLY A 425 -1.11 8.80 17.05
C GLY A 425 -0.09 9.70 16.35
N ARG A 426 0.43 9.25 15.22
CA ARG A 426 1.36 9.96 14.35
C ARG A 426 0.63 10.36 13.07
N VAL A 427 0.87 11.58 12.60
CA VAL A 427 0.36 12.06 11.30
C VAL A 427 -1.17 12.01 11.19
N LEU A 428 -1.88 12.12 12.32
CA LEU A 428 -3.35 11.98 12.37
C LEU A 428 -4.09 12.99 11.50
N ASP A 429 -3.49 14.15 11.23
CA ASP A 429 -4.03 15.13 10.30
C ASP A 429 -4.22 14.57 8.90
N ALA A 430 -3.31 13.73 8.42
CA ALA A 430 -3.48 13.09 7.12
C ALA A 430 -4.28 11.79 7.22
N VAL A 431 -4.17 11.01 8.31
CA VAL A 431 -4.83 9.70 8.46
C VAL A 431 -6.35 9.82 8.60
N LEU A 432 -6.82 10.73 9.45
CA LEU A 432 -8.24 10.80 9.83
C LEU A 432 -9.03 11.66 8.85
N ARG A 433 -9.56 11.04 7.78
CA ARG A 433 -10.23 11.75 6.68
C ARG A 433 -11.71 11.37 6.59
N PRO A 434 -12.59 12.26 6.15
CA PRO A 434 -13.96 11.89 5.84
C PRO A 434 -13.99 10.99 4.60
N TYR A 435 -14.88 9.98 4.59
CA TYR A 435 -15.08 9.10 3.44
C TYR A 435 -16.50 8.53 3.43
N ALA A 436 -16.99 8.17 2.25
CA ALA A 436 -18.25 7.46 2.11
C ALA A 436 -18.03 5.98 2.41
N ALA A 437 -18.54 5.50 3.54
CA ALA A 437 -18.36 4.13 4.01
C ALA A 437 -19.33 3.16 3.33
N LYS A 438 -20.57 3.59 3.09
CA LYS A 438 -21.61 2.80 2.40
C LYS A 438 -22.45 3.72 1.53
N PHE A 439 -22.76 3.29 0.31
CA PHE A 439 -23.61 4.04 -0.62
C PHE A 439 -24.21 3.12 -1.70
N PRO A 440 -25.41 3.41 -2.22
CA PRO A 440 -26.14 2.55 -3.13
C PRO A 440 -25.86 2.89 -4.61
N GLY A 441 -24.60 2.84 -5.05
CA GLY A 441 -24.30 3.12 -6.46
C GLY A 441 -22.84 3.02 -6.85
N ILE A 442 -22.51 3.53 -8.04
CA ILE A 442 -21.16 3.53 -8.60
C ILE A 442 -20.49 4.87 -8.29
N PRO A 443 -19.38 4.88 -7.52
CA PRO A 443 -18.74 6.14 -7.13
C PRO A 443 -18.14 6.83 -8.37
N GLN A 444 -18.28 8.15 -8.41
CA GLN A 444 -17.77 9.00 -9.49
C GLN A 444 -16.64 9.92 -9.02
N THR A 445 -16.70 10.38 -7.78
CA THR A 445 -15.69 11.25 -7.19
C THR A 445 -15.72 11.13 -5.68
N MET A 446 -14.55 11.07 -5.06
CA MET A 446 -14.38 11.23 -3.62
C MET A 446 -13.09 12.01 -3.42
N THR A 447 -13.17 13.18 -2.78
CA THR A 447 -12.00 14.01 -2.54
C THR A 447 -12.12 14.70 -1.20
N PHE A 448 -11.04 14.65 -0.43
CA PHE A 448 -10.85 15.48 0.75
C PHE A 448 -9.69 16.46 0.55
N ASN A 449 -9.90 17.73 0.88
CA ASN A 449 -8.85 18.74 0.94
C ASN A 449 -8.47 18.98 2.40
N LEU A 450 -7.25 18.58 2.76
CA LEU A 450 -6.76 18.67 4.14
C LEU A 450 -6.66 20.13 4.65
N GLU A 451 -6.29 21.08 3.80
CA GLU A 451 -6.12 22.49 4.18
C GLU A 451 -7.47 23.16 4.47
N THR A 452 -8.42 23.02 3.55
CA THR A 452 -9.75 23.64 3.69
C THR A 452 -10.73 22.81 4.50
N LYS A 453 -10.39 21.55 4.76
CA LYS A 453 -11.26 20.53 5.35
C LYS A 453 -12.56 20.35 4.55
N GLU A 454 -12.49 20.52 3.24
CA GLU A 454 -13.61 20.31 2.34
C GLU A 454 -13.66 18.85 1.89
N PHE A 455 -14.84 18.23 1.95
CA PHE A 455 -15.09 16.90 1.40
C PHE A 455 -16.16 16.97 0.31
N ILE A 456 -15.91 16.29 -0.81
CA ILE A 456 -16.84 16.18 -1.93
C ILE A 456 -16.99 14.70 -2.28
N PHE A 457 -18.23 14.24 -2.38
CA PHE A 457 -18.57 12.89 -2.80
C PHE A 457 -19.64 12.93 -3.90
N LYS A 458 -19.47 12.10 -4.93
CA LYS A 458 -20.45 11.90 -5.99
C LYS A 458 -20.55 10.42 -6.35
N PHE A 459 -21.75 9.93 -6.56
CA PHE A 459 -22.01 8.59 -7.08
C PHE A 459 -23.20 8.61 -8.04
N THR A 460 -23.30 7.57 -8.85
CA THR A 460 -24.38 7.38 -9.82
C THR A 460 -25.20 6.16 -9.43
N ASN A 461 -26.51 6.21 -9.62
CA ASN A 461 -27.36 5.03 -9.49
C ASN A 461 -26.88 3.89 -10.39
N PHE A 462 -27.06 2.65 -9.94
CA PHE A 462 -26.71 1.47 -10.71
C PHE A 462 -27.47 1.43 -12.05
N PRO A 463 -26.86 0.91 -13.13
CA PRO A 463 -27.57 0.70 -14.38
C PRO A 463 -28.61 -0.41 -14.21
N SER A 464 -29.72 -0.34 -14.98
CA SER A 464 -30.80 -1.33 -14.90
C SER A 464 -30.34 -2.75 -15.28
N SER A 465 -29.20 -2.86 -15.99
CA SER A 465 -28.56 -4.12 -16.38
C SER A 465 -27.77 -4.79 -15.27
N GLN A 466 -27.45 -4.10 -14.18
CA GLN A 466 -26.70 -4.67 -13.07
C GLN A 466 -27.67 -5.43 -12.14
N PRO A 467 -27.44 -6.72 -11.86
CA PRO A 467 -28.30 -7.48 -10.97
C PRO A 467 -28.18 -6.89 -9.56
N ILE A 468 -29.19 -6.11 -9.16
CA ILE A 468 -29.40 -5.76 -7.76
C ILE A 468 -29.88 -7.04 -7.09
N ASN A 469 -29.19 -7.47 -6.03
CA ASN A 469 -29.53 -8.70 -5.31
C ASN A 469 -31.02 -8.71 -4.92
N SER A 470 -31.67 -9.86 -4.91
CA SER A 470 -33.13 -9.94 -4.72
C SER A 470 -33.66 -9.42 -3.36
N ASP A 471 -32.76 -9.20 -2.39
CA ASP A 471 -33.06 -8.66 -1.05
C ASP A 471 -33.35 -7.15 -0.99
N PHE A 472 -33.19 -6.40 -2.09
CA PHE A 472 -33.52 -4.97 -2.12
C PHE A 472 -35.03 -4.68 -2.17
N SER A 473 -35.88 -5.73 -2.25
CA SER A 473 -37.34 -5.59 -2.32
C SER A 473 -37.99 -4.90 -1.10
N ASN A 474 -37.27 -4.81 0.03
CA ASN A 474 -37.74 -4.15 1.26
C ASN A 474 -37.11 -2.78 1.53
N ILE A 475 -36.24 -2.26 0.65
CA ILE A 475 -35.58 -0.96 0.87
C ILE A 475 -36.48 0.16 0.35
N VAL A 476 -37.01 0.97 1.27
CA VAL A 476 -37.88 2.12 0.97
C VAL A 476 -37.07 3.29 0.38
N ALA A 477 -35.92 3.58 0.96
CA ALA A 477 -34.94 4.54 0.46
C ALA A 477 -33.56 4.16 1.02
N PRO A 478 -32.54 3.94 0.17
CA PRO A 478 -31.21 3.61 0.65
C PRO A 478 -30.55 4.83 1.29
N GLU A 479 -29.71 4.56 2.30
CA GLU A 479 -29.01 5.57 3.08
C GLU A 479 -27.51 5.48 2.81
N VAL A 480 -26.90 6.64 2.55
CA VAL A 480 -25.45 6.81 2.41
C VAL A 480 -24.87 7.09 3.79
N GLU A 481 -23.85 6.34 4.18
CA GLU A 481 -23.11 6.53 5.44
C GLU A 481 -21.76 7.19 5.14
N ILE A 482 -21.51 8.37 5.71
CA ILE A 482 -20.27 9.12 5.55
C ILE A 482 -19.61 9.29 6.91
N PHE A 483 -18.39 8.80 7.05
CA PHE A 483 -17.57 9.07 8.23
C PHE A 483 -17.08 10.52 8.21
N ILE A 484 -17.23 11.23 9.34
CA ILE A 484 -16.78 12.61 9.55
C ILE A 484 -15.95 12.66 10.84
N PRO A 485 -14.60 12.70 10.76
CA PRO A 485 -13.74 12.60 11.92
C PRO A 485 -13.86 13.83 12.83
N ASN A 486 -14.24 13.62 14.09
CA ASN A 486 -14.28 14.65 15.12
C ASN A 486 -12.92 15.35 15.29
N TYR A 487 -11.80 14.67 14.98
CA TYR A 487 -10.46 15.26 14.97
C TYR A 487 -10.40 16.60 14.20
N HIS A 488 -11.02 16.67 13.01
CA HIS A 488 -11.03 17.90 12.21
C HIS A 488 -12.26 18.77 12.42
N TYR A 489 -13.39 18.15 12.74
CA TYR A 489 -14.71 18.76 12.60
C TYR A 489 -15.45 19.03 13.91
N ARG A 490 -14.95 18.56 15.07
CA ARG A 490 -15.68 18.64 16.36
C ARG A 490 -16.07 20.05 16.75
N LYS A 491 -15.14 21.00 16.67
CA LYS A 491 -15.34 22.40 17.08
C LYS A 491 -15.79 23.30 15.91
N SER A 492 -15.97 22.72 14.73
CA SER A 492 -16.25 23.43 13.49
C SER A 492 -17.75 23.42 13.17
N GLY A 493 -18.25 24.55 12.67
CA GLY A 493 -19.51 24.58 11.95
C GLY A 493 -19.38 23.86 10.60
N LEU A 494 -20.43 23.18 10.15
CA LEU A 494 -20.42 22.46 8.87
C LEU A 494 -21.52 23.00 7.93
N ASP A 495 -21.14 23.39 6.72
CA ASP A 495 -22.06 23.57 5.58
C ASP A 495 -22.15 22.25 4.83
N ILE A 496 -23.23 21.50 5.08
CA ILE A 496 -23.53 20.21 4.45
C ILE A 496 -24.57 20.44 3.37
N ARG A 497 -24.24 20.10 2.12
CA ARG A 497 -25.15 20.20 0.97
C ARG A 497 -25.24 18.88 0.25
N VAL A 498 -26.47 18.49 -0.09
CA VAL A 498 -26.79 17.30 -0.89
C VAL A 498 -27.55 17.73 -2.13
N SER A 499 -27.46 16.95 -3.21
CA SER A 499 -28.21 17.17 -4.45
C SER A 499 -29.71 16.93 -4.30
N ASP A 500 -30.08 16.02 -3.41
CA ASP A 500 -31.44 15.50 -3.25
C ASP A 500 -31.62 14.85 -1.87
N GLY A 501 -32.89 14.62 -1.53
CA GLY A 501 -33.26 13.94 -0.30
C GLY A 501 -32.97 14.75 0.96
N ASP A 502 -32.65 14.03 2.03
CA ASP A 502 -32.44 14.58 3.37
C ASP A 502 -31.25 13.95 4.07
N TRP A 503 -30.68 14.65 5.04
CA TRP A 503 -29.52 14.18 5.79
C TRP A 503 -29.64 14.46 7.27
N ARG A 504 -28.95 13.63 8.06
CA ARG A 504 -28.82 13.74 9.52
C ARG A 504 -27.39 13.45 9.94
N TYR A 505 -26.78 14.37 10.69
CA TYR A 505 -25.43 14.19 11.21
C TYR A 505 -25.46 13.76 12.68
N VAL A 506 -24.92 12.57 12.97
CA VAL A 506 -24.72 12.03 14.32
C VAL A 506 -23.28 12.25 14.72
N ARG A 507 -23.03 13.34 15.45
CA ARG A 507 -21.67 13.78 15.81
C ARG A 507 -20.95 12.83 16.78
N SER A 508 -21.67 12.23 17.73
CA SER A 508 -21.11 11.22 18.65
C SER A 508 -20.60 10.01 17.88
N GLY A 509 -21.41 9.51 16.94
CA GLY A 509 -21.05 8.42 16.02
C GLY A 509 -20.05 8.79 14.92
N GLN A 510 -19.71 10.08 14.75
CA GLN A 510 -18.88 10.57 13.63
C GLN A 510 -19.44 10.17 12.25
N THR A 511 -20.78 10.13 12.12
CA THR A 511 -21.44 9.63 10.91
C THR A 511 -22.51 10.58 10.43
N LEU A 512 -22.43 10.96 9.16
CA LEU A 512 -23.50 11.62 8.42
C LEU A 512 -24.27 10.58 7.63
N TYR A 513 -25.58 10.54 7.86
CA TYR A 513 -26.53 9.74 7.13
C TYR A 513 -27.21 10.62 6.09
N TRP A 514 -27.21 10.19 4.83
CA TRP A 514 -27.86 10.90 3.73
C TRP A 514 -28.78 9.94 2.98
N ARG A 515 -30.07 10.21 3.06
CA ARG A 515 -31.11 9.48 2.35
C ARG A 515 -31.32 10.11 0.99
N VAL A 516 -31.07 9.36 -0.07
CA VAL A 516 -31.32 9.82 -1.44
C VAL A 516 -32.79 9.66 -1.81
N LYS A 517 -33.29 10.58 -2.64
CA LYS A 517 -34.72 10.63 -2.99
C LYS A 517 -35.03 9.73 -4.19
N ASP A 518 -34.19 9.81 -5.23
CA ASP A 518 -34.36 9.01 -6.45
C ASP A 518 -33.16 8.09 -6.63
N TRP A 519 -33.30 6.86 -6.16
CA TRP A 519 -32.26 5.83 -6.28
C TRP A 519 -32.53 4.86 -7.43
N SER A 520 -33.53 5.15 -8.27
CA SER A 520 -34.06 4.24 -9.29
C SER A 520 -33.80 4.72 -10.71
N THR A 521 -33.70 6.03 -10.93
CA THR A 521 -33.38 6.58 -12.25
C THR A 521 -31.94 6.24 -12.60
N GLU A 522 -31.78 5.35 -13.57
CA GLU A 522 -30.49 4.93 -14.11
C GLU A 522 -29.67 6.16 -14.55
N GLY A 523 -28.39 6.18 -14.16
CA GLY A 523 -27.47 7.24 -14.55
C GLY A 523 -27.65 8.56 -13.80
N LEU A 524 -28.63 8.68 -12.90
CA LEU A 524 -28.78 9.86 -12.05
C LEU A 524 -27.58 10.00 -11.11
N VAL A 525 -27.01 11.21 -11.06
CA VAL A 525 -25.84 11.53 -10.23
C VAL A 525 -26.29 12.22 -8.96
N HIS A 526 -25.88 11.64 -7.83
CA HIS A 526 -26.02 12.21 -6.50
C HIS A 526 -24.71 12.88 -6.09
N SER A 527 -24.80 14.04 -5.43
CA SER A 527 -23.63 14.77 -4.95
C SER A 527 -23.79 15.29 -3.54
N LEU A 528 -22.72 15.24 -2.76
CA LEU A 528 -22.61 15.81 -1.44
C LEU A 528 -21.34 16.65 -1.29
N ARG A 529 -21.45 17.76 -0.55
CA ARG A 529 -20.34 18.63 -0.17
C ARG A 529 -20.42 18.95 1.32
N ILE A 530 -19.29 18.85 2.00
CA ILE A 530 -19.11 19.28 3.39
C ILE A 530 -17.99 20.33 3.42
N ARG A 531 -18.27 21.49 4.00
CA ARG A 531 -17.27 22.56 4.24
C ARG A 531 -17.28 22.98 5.70
N VAL A 532 -16.12 23.38 6.21
CA VAL A 532 -16.04 24.10 7.47
C VAL A 532 -16.52 25.53 7.27
N VAL A 533 -17.35 26.03 8.20
CA VAL A 533 -17.77 27.43 8.26
C VAL A 533 -17.31 28.05 9.58
N ASP A 534 -16.83 29.30 9.50
CA ASP A 534 -16.38 30.03 10.68
C ASP A 534 -17.56 30.34 11.60
N ASN A 535 -17.41 29.91 12.85
CA ASN A 535 -18.47 29.96 13.85
C ASN A 535 -18.51 31.33 14.56
N THR A 536 -18.47 32.43 13.80
CA THR A 536 -18.36 33.80 14.34
C THR A 536 -19.58 34.24 15.15
N ASN A 537 -20.72 33.54 15.04
CA ASN A 537 -21.99 33.95 15.64
C ASN A 537 -22.63 32.95 16.61
N HIS A 538 -21.92 31.90 17.05
CA HIS A 538 -22.47 30.88 17.98
C HIS A 538 -23.86 30.34 17.59
N LYS A 539 -24.19 30.29 16.29
CA LYS A 539 -25.46 29.71 15.83
C LYS A 539 -25.38 28.19 16.01
N ILE A 540 -26.38 27.63 16.69
CA ILE A 540 -26.57 26.18 16.78
C ILE A 540 -26.66 25.65 15.34
N MET A 541 -25.74 24.74 15.01
CA MET A 541 -25.65 24.18 13.66
C MET A 541 -26.85 23.24 13.40
N PRO A 542 -27.41 23.22 12.19
CA PRO A 542 -28.42 22.24 11.83
C PRO A 542 -27.81 20.84 11.94
N THR A 543 -28.44 19.95 12.70
CA THR A 543 -28.09 18.53 12.79
C THR A 543 -28.78 17.71 11.70
N SER A 544 -29.69 18.32 10.96
CA SER A 544 -30.39 17.75 9.81
C SER A 544 -30.72 18.81 8.77
N GLY A 545 -30.94 18.40 7.53
CA GLY A 545 -31.40 19.25 6.43
C GLY A 545 -32.11 18.45 5.34
N SER A 546 -32.89 19.13 4.49
CA SER A 546 -33.62 18.52 3.38
C SER A 546 -33.68 19.45 2.18
N VAL A 547 -33.68 18.91 0.96
CA VAL A 547 -33.89 19.68 -0.28
C VAL A 547 -35.35 19.57 -0.70
N ASN A 548 -36.06 20.71 -0.82
CA ASN A 548 -37.46 20.74 -1.28
C ASN A 548 -37.54 20.77 -2.81
N PHE A 549 -38.61 20.18 -3.37
CA PHE A 549 -38.78 19.98 -4.82
C PHE A 549 -38.84 21.30 -5.64
N SER A 550 -39.08 22.43 -4.99
CA SER A 550 -39.07 23.76 -5.62
C SER A 550 -37.67 24.30 -5.91
N ASP A 551 -36.61 23.73 -5.32
CA ASP A 551 -35.24 24.22 -5.44
C ASP A 551 -34.45 23.53 -6.57
N VAL A 552 -35.09 22.60 -7.28
CA VAL A 552 -34.48 21.73 -8.32
C VAL A 552 -34.09 22.50 -9.59
N SER A 553 -34.52 23.76 -9.75
CA SER A 553 -34.05 24.59 -10.86
C SER A 553 -32.74 25.30 -10.50
N LYS A 554 -31.61 24.80 -11.02
CA LYS A 554 -30.30 25.49 -11.20
C LYS A 554 -29.22 25.39 -10.11
N SER A 555 -28.93 24.22 -9.56
CA SER A 555 -27.59 24.00 -8.99
C SER A 555 -26.95 22.69 -9.42
N THR A 556 -26.58 22.59 -10.70
CA THR A 556 -25.33 21.91 -11.03
C THR A 556 -24.23 22.60 -10.25
N PHE A 557 -23.61 21.91 -9.28
CA PHE A 557 -22.37 22.37 -8.66
C PHE A 557 -21.31 22.42 -9.76
N ASP A 558 -21.23 23.58 -10.41
CA ASP A 558 -20.51 23.77 -11.65
C ASP A 558 -19.00 23.68 -11.41
N SER A 559 -18.35 22.82 -12.18
CA SER A 559 -16.96 22.37 -12.06
C SER A 559 -15.93 23.38 -12.59
N ASN A 560 -16.18 24.69 -12.45
CA ASN A 560 -15.40 25.73 -13.14
C ASN A 560 -14.14 26.23 -12.42
N GLU A 561 -13.65 25.56 -11.37
CA GLU A 561 -12.38 25.93 -10.69
C GLU A 561 -11.12 25.19 -11.17
N PHE A 562 -11.19 24.37 -12.22
CA PHE A 562 -10.00 23.70 -12.79
C PHE A 562 -9.70 24.12 -14.23
N LYS A 563 -9.58 25.43 -14.50
CA LYS A 563 -8.95 25.94 -15.72
C LYS A 563 -8.15 27.20 -15.44
N HIS A 564 -6.84 27.04 -15.23
CA HIS A 564 -5.80 27.83 -15.91
C HIS A 564 -4.40 27.45 -15.38
N TYR A 565 -3.65 26.69 -16.19
CA TYR A 565 -2.19 26.81 -16.19
C TYR A 565 -1.75 26.95 -17.64
N ASN A 566 -1.33 28.17 -17.98
CA ASN A 566 -0.85 28.52 -19.31
C ASN A 566 0.61 28.05 -19.42
N THR A 567 0.84 26.95 -20.14
CA THR A 567 2.13 26.25 -20.28
C THR A 567 3.19 27.02 -21.09
N SER A 568 2.85 28.17 -21.65
CA SER A 568 3.69 28.87 -22.63
C SER A 568 4.70 29.85 -22.03
N VAL A 569 4.56 30.25 -20.76
CA VAL A 569 5.42 31.30 -20.14
C VAL A 569 6.61 30.70 -19.36
N ILE A 570 6.50 29.46 -18.88
CA ILE A 570 7.56 28.80 -18.10
C ILE A 570 8.70 28.28 -19.01
N LEU A 571 8.39 27.92 -20.26
CA LEU A 571 9.39 27.38 -21.19
C LEU A 571 10.43 28.43 -21.61
N VAL A 572 10.04 29.72 -21.71
CA VAL A 572 10.95 30.80 -22.09
C VAL A 572 11.90 31.13 -20.94
N LEU A 573 11.41 31.19 -19.71
CA LEU A 573 12.23 31.50 -18.52
C LEU A 573 13.25 30.41 -18.20
N VAL A 574 12.90 29.13 -18.37
CA VAL A 574 13.82 28.01 -18.12
C VAL A 574 14.93 27.94 -19.18
N VAL A 575 14.63 28.28 -20.44
CA VAL A 575 15.65 28.32 -21.51
C VAL A 575 16.60 29.51 -21.35
N THR A 576 16.12 30.67 -20.87
CA THR A 576 17.00 31.84 -20.62
C THR A 576 17.91 31.64 -19.40
N LEU A 577 17.46 30.93 -18.36
CA LEU A 577 18.28 30.60 -17.19
C LEU A 577 19.33 29.52 -17.47
N PHE A 578 19.04 28.55 -18.36
CA PHE A 578 20.00 27.51 -18.74
C PHE A 578 21.14 28.04 -19.63
N LEU A 579 20.89 29.07 -20.43
CA LEU A 579 21.91 29.71 -21.28
C LEU A 579 22.82 30.69 -20.52
N ALA A 580 22.48 31.06 -19.28
CA ALA A 580 23.25 32.00 -18.47
C ALA A 580 24.21 31.34 -17.45
N MET A 581 24.18 30.01 -17.30
CA MET A 581 24.99 29.28 -16.29
C MET A 581 26.11 28.38 -16.85
N CYS A 582 26.36 28.39 -18.15
CA CYS A 582 27.49 27.65 -18.74
C CYS A 582 28.67 28.58 -19.01
N SER A 583 29.74 28.47 -18.20
CA SER A 583 31.05 29.06 -18.53
C SER A 583 31.71 28.29 -19.69
N PRO A 584 32.41 28.96 -20.61
CA PRO A 584 33.01 28.30 -21.77
C PRO A 584 34.33 27.64 -21.37
N THR A 585 34.35 26.33 -21.11
CA THR A 585 35.60 25.54 -21.16
C THR A 585 35.49 24.03 -21.36
N GLU A 586 34.31 23.42 -21.47
CA GLU A 586 34.21 21.96 -21.74
C GLU A 586 33.27 21.60 -22.90
N ILE A 587 33.37 22.37 -24.00
CA ILE A 587 32.86 21.96 -25.32
C ILE A 587 34.08 21.78 -26.22
N MET A 588 34.87 20.74 -25.95
CA MET A 588 35.95 20.34 -26.85
C MET A 588 36.33 18.86 -26.70
N PHE A 589 35.37 17.93 -26.76
CA PHE A 589 35.70 16.51 -26.99
C PHE A 589 34.59 15.67 -27.65
N TRP A 590 33.65 16.29 -28.36
CA TRP A 590 32.59 15.56 -29.09
C TRP A 590 32.50 15.95 -30.57
N ALA A 591 33.64 15.98 -31.23
CA ALA A 591 33.73 16.02 -32.69
C ALA A 591 35.08 15.44 -33.12
N MET A 592 35.20 14.11 -33.18
CA MET A 592 36.05 13.36 -34.13
C MET A 592 36.01 11.86 -33.86
N GLY A 593 35.68 11.08 -34.91
CA GLY A 593 36.36 9.81 -35.19
C GLY A 593 35.65 8.51 -34.80
N LYS A 594 34.87 7.97 -35.74
CA LYS A 594 34.70 6.53 -35.94
C LYS A 594 35.98 5.90 -36.52
N ASP A 595 36.08 4.58 -36.33
CA ASP A 595 36.87 3.56 -37.05
C ASP A 595 38.36 3.39 -36.68
N ILE A 596 38.65 2.43 -35.80
CA ILE A 596 39.22 1.08 -36.04
C ILE A 596 39.10 0.25 -34.76
#